data_AF-E0WUY0-F1
#
_entry.id   AF-E0WUY0-F1
#
_cell.length_a   1.000
_cell.length_b   1.000
_cell.length_c   1.000
_cell.angle_alpha   90.00
_cell.angle_beta   90.00
_cell.angle_gamma   90.00
#
_symmetry.space_group_name_H-M   'P 1'
#
loop_
_entity.id
_entity.type
_entity.pdbx_description
1 polymer ?
#
loop_
_entity_poly.entity_id
_entity_poly.type
_entity_poly.pdbx_seq_one_letter_code
_entity_poly.pdbx_strand_id
1 'polypeptide(L)'
;MQMAMEVAEKTFAWATLLSPLSRQGVIAGLINPLAGCEVVPLPLLVEKLYTASEIGKLFDVSANKIGRIANDNNMKTEHYGEYHLDKSRHSDKQVQAFRYNNHAVNTFRHILIAEQEAKEHALV
;
A
#
# COMPACT_ATOMS: atom_id res chain seq x y z
N MET A 1 -28.16 16.12 17.79
CA MET A 1 -28.08 15.62 16.39
C MET A 1 -27.52 16.67 15.43
N GLN A 2 -28.06 17.90 15.41
CA GLN A 2 -27.51 19.01 14.59
C GLN A 2 -26.02 19.28 14.80
N MET A 3 -25.56 19.35 16.06
CA MET A 3 -24.15 19.58 16.40
C MET A 3 -23.23 18.47 15.88
N ALA A 4 -23.69 17.21 15.87
CA ALA A 4 -22.90 16.08 15.36
C ALA A 4 -22.78 16.14 13.83
N MET A 5 -23.86 16.52 13.12
CA MET A 5 -23.82 16.72 11.67
C MET A 5 -22.92 17.90 11.27
N GLU A 6 -22.97 19.01 12.00
CA GLU A 6 -22.14 20.19 11.70
C GLU A 6 -20.65 19.90 11.89
N VAL A 7 -20.29 19.14 12.93
CA VAL A 7 -18.90 18.68 13.17
C VAL A 7 -18.45 17.71 12.08
N ALA A 8 -19.33 16.80 11.64
CA ALA A 8 -19.04 15.88 10.54
C ALA A 8 -18.76 16.63 9.23
N GLU A 9 -19.61 17.58 8.84
CA GLU A 9 -19.41 18.40 7.63
C GLU A 9 -18.08 19.16 7.67
N LYS A 10 -17.77 19.82 8.80
CA LYS A 10 -16.50 20.56 8.97
C LYS A 10 -15.29 19.63 8.90
N THR A 11 -15.40 18.44 9.45
CA THR A 11 -14.32 17.44 9.45
C THR A 11 -14.06 16.91 8.03
N PHE A 12 -15.10 16.64 7.25
CA PHE A 12 -14.95 16.26 5.84
C PHE A 12 -14.37 17.37 4.98
N ALA A 13 -14.72 18.64 5.26
CA ALA A 13 -14.16 19.79 4.55
C ALA A 13 -12.64 19.95 4.77
N TRP A 14 -12.10 19.51 5.91
CA TRP A 14 -10.66 19.56 6.20
C TRP A 14 -9.92 18.29 5.76
N ALA A 15 -10.64 17.17 5.62
CA ALA A 15 -10.07 15.87 5.27
C ALA A 15 -9.84 15.68 3.76
N THR A 16 -9.38 16.72 3.06
CA THR A 16 -9.21 16.73 1.60
C THR A 16 -8.15 15.76 1.10
N LEU A 17 -7.18 15.40 1.96
CA LEU A 17 -6.05 14.51 1.62
C LEU A 17 -6.30 13.03 1.96
N LEU A 18 -7.49 12.67 2.45
CA LEU A 18 -7.80 11.26 2.72
C LEU A 18 -7.94 10.46 1.42
N SER A 19 -7.53 9.20 1.44
CA SER A 19 -7.84 8.27 0.34
C SER A 19 -9.36 8.00 0.28
N PRO A 20 -9.90 7.55 -0.87
CA PRO A 20 -11.31 7.17 -0.98
C PRO A 20 -11.74 6.14 0.09
N LEU A 21 -10.90 5.13 0.36
CA LEU A 21 -11.16 4.11 1.38
C LEU A 21 -11.20 4.72 2.79
N SER A 22 -10.26 5.61 3.12
CA SER A 22 -10.26 6.29 4.42
C SER A 22 -11.49 7.18 4.59
N ARG A 23 -11.91 7.91 3.54
CA ARG A 23 -13.15 8.70 3.56
C ARG A 23 -14.38 7.81 3.80
N GLN A 24 -14.47 6.67 3.10
CA GLN A 24 -15.56 5.72 3.31
C GLN A 24 -15.61 5.23 4.76
N GLY A 25 -14.46 4.90 5.35
CA GLY A 25 -14.37 4.51 6.77
C GLY A 25 -14.91 5.58 7.72
N VAL A 26 -14.56 6.85 7.50
CA VAL A 26 -15.09 7.98 8.29
C VAL A 26 -16.61 8.11 8.11
N ILE A 27 -17.11 8.03 6.87
CA ILE A 27 -18.55 8.12 6.59
C ILE A 27 -19.31 6.98 7.29
N ALA A 28 -18.83 5.74 7.15
CA ALA A 28 -19.44 4.58 7.79
C ALA A 28 -19.44 4.70 9.32
N GLY A 29 -18.33 5.17 9.91
CA GLY A 29 -18.22 5.41 11.35
C GLY A 29 -19.17 6.49 11.89
N LEU A 30 -19.59 7.44 11.05
CA LEU A 30 -20.55 8.48 11.43
C LEU A 30 -22.01 8.07 11.19
N ILE A 31 -22.30 7.46 10.04
CA ILE A 31 -23.67 7.17 9.60
C ILE A 31 -24.23 5.92 10.29
N ASN A 32 -23.47 4.84 10.42
CA ASN A 32 -24.00 3.58 10.95
C ASN A 32 -24.51 3.69 12.40
N PRO A 33 -23.81 4.39 13.32
CA PRO A 33 -24.34 4.61 14.67
C PRO A 33 -25.63 5.45 14.68
N LEU A 34 -25.75 6.43 13.77
CA LEU A 34 -26.95 7.27 13.66
C LEU A 34 -28.15 6.50 13.10
N ALA A 35 -27.91 5.61 12.14
CA ALA A 35 -28.94 4.77 11.55
C ALA A 35 -29.39 3.62 12.46
N GLY A 36 -28.57 3.25 13.46
CA GLY A 36 -28.82 2.09 14.32
C GLY A 36 -28.62 0.76 13.61
N CYS A 37 -28.16 0.77 12.37
CA CYS A 37 -27.85 -0.39 11.55
C CYS A 37 -26.72 -0.07 10.56
N GLU A 38 -26.13 -1.11 9.97
CA GLU A 38 -25.03 -0.96 9.01
C GLU A 38 -25.58 -0.57 7.62
N VAL A 39 -25.65 0.74 7.36
CA VAL A 39 -26.14 1.30 6.08
C VAL A 39 -25.01 1.55 5.10
N VAL A 40 -23.84 1.95 5.60
CA VAL A 40 -22.62 2.15 4.82
C VAL A 40 -21.61 1.08 5.21
N PRO A 41 -21.21 0.19 4.30
CA PRO A 41 -20.24 -0.86 4.63
C PRO A 41 -18.87 -0.25 4.89
N LEU A 42 -18.13 -0.83 5.85
CA LEU A 42 -16.72 -0.52 6.03
C LEU A 42 -15.93 -0.91 4.76
N PRO A 43 -14.87 -0.16 4.40
CA PRO A 43 -14.05 -0.50 3.24
C PRO A 43 -13.44 -1.91 3.42
N LEU A 44 -13.65 -2.76 2.43
CA LEU A 44 -13.04 -4.08 2.38
C LEU A 44 -11.54 -3.92 2.09
N LEU A 45 -10.69 -4.66 2.79
CA LEU A 45 -9.24 -4.67 2.57
C LEU A 45 -8.98 -5.29 1.19
N VAL A 46 -8.69 -4.45 0.19
CA VAL A 46 -8.73 -4.84 -1.22
C VAL A 46 -7.57 -5.78 -1.59
N GLU A 47 -6.41 -5.67 -0.95
CA GLU A 47 -5.33 -6.63 -1.11
C GLU A 47 -4.27 -6.39 -0.04
N LYS A 48 -3.56 -7.44 0.41
CA LYS A 48 -2.37 -7.23 1.25
C LYS A 48 -1.28 -6.62 0.38
N LEU A 49 -0.80 -5.45 0.79
CA LEU A 49 0.37 -4.82 0.19
C LEU A 49 1.60 -5.07 1.04
N TYR A 50 2.75 -5.16 0.38
CA TYR A 50 4.04 -5.50 0.95
C TYR A 50 5.03 -4.36 0.75
N THR A 51 5.86 -4.13 1.74
CA THR A 51 7.04 -3.26 1.61
C THR A 51 8.16 -4.00 0.88
N ALA A 52 9.09 -3.24 0.27
CA ALA A 52 10.31 -3.84 -0.30
C ALA A 52 11.10 -4.66 0.73
N SER A 53 11.04 -4.29 2.02
CA SER A 53 11.69 -5.01 3.10
C SER A 53 11.01 -6.35 3.41
N GLU A 54 9.68 -6.41 3.38
CA GLU A 54 8.95 -7.67 3.56
C GLU A 54 9.20 -8.62 2.39
N ILE A 55 9.12 -8.12 1.15
CA ILE A 55 9.45 -8.92 -0.04
C ILE A 55 10.90 -9.40 0.01
N GLY A 56 11.84 -8.54 0.42
CA GLY A 56 13.23 -8.92 0.59
C GLY A 56 13.38 -10.10 1.56
N LYS A 57 12.70 -10.05 2.71
CA LYS A 57 12.68 -11.17 3.67
C LYS A 57 12.07 -12.46 3.09
N LEU A 58 11.04 -12.35 2.25
CA LEU A 58 10.40 -13.53 1.63
C LEU A 58 11.35 -14.30 0.70
N PHE A 59 12.29 -13.60 0.05
CA PHE A 59 13.21 -14.17 -0.92
C PHE A 59 14.68 -14.17 -0.46
N ASP A 60 14.92 -13.90 0.82
CA ASP A 60 16.26 -13.78 1.41
C ASP A 60 17.20 -12.80 0.66
N VAL A 61 16.66 -11.64 0.28
CA VAL A 61 17.41 -10.56 -0.39
C VAL A 61 17.19 -9.21 0.31
N SER A 62 18.12 -8.28 0.09
CA SER A 62 17.96 -6.93 0.66
C SER A 62 16.80 -6.16 0.03
N ALA A 63 16.17 -5.29 0.82
CA ALA A 63 15.13 -4.37 0.34
C ALA A 63 15.63 -3.49 -0.82
N ASN A 64 16.92 -3.14 -0.83
CA ASN A 64 17.55 -2.38 -1.90
C ASN A 64 17.56 -3.16 -3.22
N LYS A 65 17.84 -4.47 -3.17
CA LYS A 65 17.79 -5.34 -4.36
C LYS A 65 16.39 -5.35 -4.96
N ILE A 66 15.35 -5.52 -4.14
CA ILE A 66 13.94 -5.45 -4.58
C ILE A 66 13.65 -4.10 -5.25
N GLY A 67 14.11 -2.99 -4.64
CA GLY A 67 13.95 -1.66 -5.20
C GLY A 67 14.62 -1.47 -6.57
N ARG A 68 15.81 -2.06 -6.76
CA ARG A 68 16.52 -2.04 -8.06
C ARG A 68 15.78 -2.85 -9.11
N ILE A 69 15.42 -4.11 -8.80
CA ILE A 69 14.63 -4.96 -9.70
C ILE A 69 13.34 -4.25 -10.13
N ALA A 70 12.64 -3.62 -9.18
CA ALA A 70 11.40 -2.90 -9.47
C ALA A 70 11.61 -1.72 -10.43
N ASN A 71 12.70 -0.97 -10.28
CA ASN A 71 13.03 0.13 -11.19
C ASN A 71 13.45 -0.40 -12.57
N ASP A 72 14.36 -1.39 -12.60
CA ASP A 72 14.94 -1.92 -13.83
C ASP A 72 13.87 -2.60 -14.71
N ASN A 73 12.80 -3.14 -14.09
CA ASN A 73 11.68 -3.78 -14.78
C ASN A 73 10.42 -2.89 -14.87
N ASN A 74 10.52 -1.60 -14.56
CA ASN A 74 9.39 -0.65 -14.58
C ASN A 74 8.14 -1.12 -13.82
N MET A 75 8.34 -1.76 -12.66
CA MET A 75 7.27 -2.37 -11.85
C MET A 75 6.55 -1.38 -10.94
N LYS A 76 6.90 -0.08 -10.94
CA LYS A 76 6.23 0.92 -10.09
C LYS A 76 5.00 1.50 -10.80
N THR A 77 4.03 0.62 -11.05
CA THR A 77 2.77 0.94 -11.75
C THR A 77 1.58 0.43 -10.95
N GLU A 78 0.38 0.94 -11.24
CA GLU A 78 -0.86 0.56 -10.55
C GLU A 78 -1.14 -0.96 -10.61
N HIS A 79 -0.64 -1.65 -11.64
CA HIS A 79 -0.76 -3.10 -11.76
C HIS A 79 0.00 -3.87 -10.66
N TYR A 80 1.09 -3.31 -10.19
CA TYR A 80 2.03 -3.94 -9.24
C TYR A 80 1.93 -3.37 -7.83
N GLY A 81 1.11 -2.35 -7.61
CA GLY A 81 0.88 -1.76 -6.31
C GLY A 81 0.67 -0.25 -6.38
N GLU A 82 0.94 0.43 -5.27
CA GLU A 82 0.59 1.84 -5.11
C GLU A 82 1.59 2.59 -4.22
N TYR A 83 1.59 3.92 -4.34
CA TYR A 83 2.39 4.80 -3.49
C TYR A 83 1.65 5.13 -2.21
N HIS A 84 2.31 4.91 -1.08
CA HIS A 84 1.88 5.38 0.24
C HIS A 84 2.78 6.50 0.73
N LEU A 85 2.19 7.45 1.45
CA LEU A 85 2.95 8.44 2.20
C LEU A 85 3.43 7.81 3.51
N ASP A 86 4.75 7.77 3.69
CA ASP A 86 5.41 7.17 4.84
C ASP A 86 6.28 8.22 5.55
N LYS A 87 6.60 7.99 6.82
CA LYS A 87 7.53 8.83 7.57
C LYS A 87 8.96 8.45 7.16
N SER A 88 9.82 9.45 6.89
CA SER A 88 11.23 9.18 6.65
C SER A 88 11.87 8.51 7.87
N ARG A 89 12.66 7.45 7.63
CA ARG A 89 13.33 6.71 8.72
C ARG A 89 14.30 7.59 9.51
N HIS A 90 14.92 8.57 8.87
CA HIS A 90 16.03 9.36 9.44
C HIS A 90 15.76 10.87 9.47
N SER A 91 14.53 11.31 9.16
CA SER A 91 14.16 12.73 9.12
C SER A 91 12.69 12.91 9.45
N ASP A 92 12.30 14.14 9.79
CA ASP A 92 10.90 14.52 10.04
C ASP A 92 10.10 14.76 8.74
N LYS A 93 10.73 14.56 7.58
CA LYS A 93 10.07 14.66 6.27
C LYS A 93 9.17 13.45 6.01
N GLN A 94 8.06 13.69 5.31
CA GLN A 94 7.24 12.63 4.73
C GLN A 94 7.79 12.26 3.34
N VAL A 95 7.80 10.96 3.03
CA VAL A 95 8.35 10.42 1.78
C VAL A 95 7.35 9.48 1.14
N GLN A 96 7.32 9.45 -0.19
CA GLN A 96 6.53 8.47 -0.92
C GLN A 96 7.27 7.13 -0.97
N ALA A 97 6.60 6.07 -0.52
CA ALA A 97 7.10 4.70 -0.56
C ALA A 97 6.14 3.81 -1.36
N PHE A 98 6.67 3.06 -2.32
CA PHE A 98 5.87 2.12 -3.10
C PHE A 98 5.59 0.85 -2.28
N ARG A 99 4.33 0.41 -2.28
CA ARG A 99 3.87 -0.84 -1.70
C ARG A 99 3.44 -1.77 -2.82
N TYR A 100 3.85 -3.03 -2.72
CA TYR A 100 3.71 -4.03 -3.78
C TYR A 100 2.55 -4.97 -3.49
N ASN A 101 1.78 -5.35 -4.49
CA ASN A 101 0.70 -6.33 -4.38
C ASN A 101 1.17 -7.76 -4.69
N ASN A 102 0.26 -8.73 -4.74
CA ASN A 102 0.63 -10.13 -5.03
C ASN A 102 1.14 -10.32 -6.48
N HIS A 103 0.66 -9.53 -7.44
CA HIS A 103 1.18 -9.55 -8.81
C HIS A 103 2.68 -9.22 -8.82
N ALA A 104 3.09 -8.18 -8.09
CA ALA A 104 4.50 -7.82 -7.97
C ALA A 104 5.32 -8.92 -7.28
N VAL A 105 4.81 -9.51 -6.19
CA VAL A 105 5.47 -10.63 -5.50
C VAL A 105 5.71 -11.81 -6.46
N ASN A 106 4.73 -12.13 -7.30
CA ASN A 106 4.88 -13.20 -8.30
C ASN A 106 5.94 -12.85 -9.35
N THR A 107 5.97 -11.62 -9.84
CA THR A 107 7.00 -11.17 -10.78
C THR A 107 8.40 -11.20 -10.16
N PHE A 108 8.55 -10.74 -8.91
CA PHE A 108 9.84 -10.83 -8.20
C PHE A 108 10.32 -12.28 -8.05
N ARG A 109 9.40 -13.21 -7.77
CA ARG A 109 9.73 -14.64 -7.69
C ARG A 109 10.34 -15.13 -9.01
N HIS A 110 9.70 -14.84 -10.14
CA HIS A 110 10.19 -15.29 -11.44
C HIS A 110 11.57 -14.71 -11.78
N ILE A 111 11.77 -13.41 -11.53
CA ILE A 111 13.05 -12.75 -11.82
C ILE A 111 14.17 -13.31 -10.93
N LEU A 112 13.92 -13.49 -9.64
CA LEU A 112 14.94 -13.95 -8.69
C LEU A 112 15.32 -15.42 -8.93
N ILE A 113 14.38 -16.27 -9.32
CA ILE A 113 14.67 -17.67 -9.72
C ILE A 113 15.54 -17.67 -10.98
N ALA A 114 15.15 -16.92 -12.01
CA ALA A 114 15.93 -16.84 -13.25
C ALA A 114 17.35 -16.30 -13.03
N GLU A 115 17.54 -15.31 -12.14
CA GLU A 115 18.87 -14.83 -11.76
C GLU A 115 19.71 -15.91 -11.07
N GLN A 116 19.08 -16.77 -10.25
CA GLN A 116 19.77 -17.83 -9.54
C GLN A 116 20.22 -18.94 -10.51
N GLU A 117 19.33 -19.37 -11.40
CA GLU A 117 19.63 -20.34 -12.46
C GLU A 117 20.75 -19.84 -13.39
N ALA A 118 20.70 -18.56 -13.80
CA ALA A 118 21.73 -17.97 -14.64
C ALA A 118 23.12 -17.94 -13.97
N LYS A 119 23.17 -17.73 -12.66
CA LYS A 119 24.44 -17.78 -11.89
C LYS A 119 24.99 -19.19 -11.79
N GLU A 120 24.13 -20.17 -11.54
CA GLU A 120 24.52 -21.58 -11.47
C GLU A 120 25.05 -22.06 -12.82
N HIS A 121 24.40 -21.71 -13.93
CA HIS A 121 24.89 -22.02 -15.28
C HIS A 121 26.21 -21.32 -15.65
N ALA A 122 26.46 -20.11 -15.14
CA ALA A 122 27.72 -19.40 -15.40
C ALA A 122 28.92 -19.94 -14.60
N LEU A 123 28.67 -20.82 -13.62
CA LEU A 123 29.69 -21.45 -12.77
C LEU A 123 30.08 -22.86 -13.24
N VAL A 124 29.41 -23.40 -14.27
CA VAL A 124 29.67 -24.69 -14.92
C VAL A 124 30.44 -24.48 -16.22
#